data_AF-X0XDK8-F1
#
_entry.id   AF-X0XDK8-F1
#
_cell.length_a   1.000
_cell.length_b   1.000
_cell.length_c   1.000
_cell.angle_alpha   90.00
_cell.angle_beta   90.00
_cell.angle_gamma   90.00
#
_symmetry.space_group_name_H-M   'P 1'
#
loop_
_entity.id
_entity.type
_entity.pdbx_description
1 polymer ?
#
loop_
_entity_poly.entity_id
_entity_poly.type
_entity_poly.pdbx_seq_one_letter_code
_entity_poly.pdbx_strand_id
1 'polypeptide(L)' 'MKDSDIKRVYNPHLKKYQWQRKIQVRCSNCKMWINEETTKFVNIEEDIQGADILTFICPDCGQTSRSRRYG' A
#
# COMPACT_ATOMS: atom_id res chain seq x y z
N MET A 1 -3.19 23.15 2.65
CA MET A 1 -2.40 21.91 2.52
C MET A 1 -3.22 20.99 1.62
N LYS A 2 -2.91 20.82 0.32
CA LYS A 2 -1.80 20.01 -0.25
C LYS A 2 -1.90 18.56 0.29
N ASP A 3 -2.08 17.49 -0.47
CA ASP A 3 -1.83 17.18 -1.88
C ASP A 3 -2.75 15.99 -2.27
N SER A 4 -3.49 16.03 -3.37
CA SER A 4 -3.05 15.69 -4.75
C SER A 4 -3.01 14.18 -5.02
N ASP A 5 -3.69 13.80 -6.11
CA ASP A 5 -3.55 12.57 -6.90
C ASP A 5 -4.31 11.30 -6.46
N ILE A 6 -5.64 11.38 -6.57
CA ILE A 6 -6.45 10.26 -7.10
C ILE A 6 -6.52 10.48 -8.62
N LYS A 7 -5.71 9.76 -9.41
CA LYS A 7 -5.77 9.87 -10.87
C LYS A 7 -7.06 9.22 -11.38
N ARG A 8 -7.95 10.01 -11.97
CA ARG A 8 -9.13 9.52 -12.70
C ARG A 8 -8.66 8.95 -14.04
N VAL A 9 -8.48 7.62 -14.12
CA VAL A 9 -8.26 6.97 -15.42
C VAL A 9 -9.64 6.76 -16.07
N TYR A 10 -9.99 7.61 -17.03
CA TYR A 10 -11.22 7.47 -17.82
C TYR A 10 -10.99 6.47 -18.96
N ASN A 11 -11.67 5.33 -18.92
CA ASN A 11 -11.74 4.39 -20.04
C ASN A 11 -13.09 4.58 -20.75
N PRO A 12 -13.14 5.13 -21.98
CA PRO A 12 -14.39 5.46 -22.67
C PRO A 12 -15.26 4.24 -23.03
N HIS A 13 -14.70 3.03 -23.01
CA HIS A 13 -15.43 1.80 -23.37
C HIS A 13 -16.05 1.07 -22.17
N LEU A 14 -15.71 1.47 -20.95
CA LEU A 14 -16.21 0.89 -19.72
C LEU A 14 -16.75 2.03 -18.83
N LYS A 15 -18.05 2.33 -18.91
CA LYS A 15 -18.73 3.32 -18.04
C LYS A 15 -18.77 2.88 -16.57
N LYS A 16 -17.61 2.66 -15.93
CA LYS A 16 -17.48 2.36 -14.51
C LYS A 16 -16.25 3.10 -13.97
N TYR A 17 -16.48 4.07 -13.09
CA TYR A 17 -15.42 4.72 -12.33
C TYR A 17 -14.74 3.68 -11.44
N GLN A 18 -13.48 3.33 -11.73
CA GLN A 18 -12.69 2.48 -10.84
C GLN A 18 -12.11 3.35 -9.71
N TRP A 19 -12.71 3.24 -8.53
CA TRP A 19 -12.11 3.73 -7.29
C TRP A 19 -10.95 2.81 -6.92
N GLN A 20 -9.75 3.10 -7.40
CA GLN A 20 -8.56 2.37 -6.94
C GLN A 20 -8.29 2.80 -5.49
N ARG A 21 -8.68 1.96 -4.53
CA ARG A 21 -8.30 2.14 -3.13
C ARG A 21 -6.79 2.02 -3.03
N LYS A 22 -6.13 3.05 -2.48
CA LYS A 22 -4.68 3.03 -2.28
C LYS A 22 -4.37 1.98 -1.23
N ILE A 23 -3.63 0.96 -1.63
CA ILE A 23 -3.16 -0.06 -0.70
C ILE A 23 -2.00 0.48 0.12
N GLN A 24 -2.02 0.22 1.42
CA GLN A 24 -1.08 0.76 2.39
C GLN A 24 -0.58 -0.30 3.38
N VAL A 25 0.63 -0.06 3.88
CA VAL A 25 1.27 -0.82 4.97
C VAL A 25 1.75 0.13 6.06
N ARG A 26 1.88 -0.36 7.30
CA ARG A 26 2.33 0.47 8.42
C ARG A 26 3.74 0.08 8.85
N CYS A 27 4.64 1.05 8.95
CA CYS A 27 5.94 0.83 9.56
C CYS A 27 5.78 0.70 11.08
N SER A 28 6.27 -0.40 11.66
CA SER A 28 6.24 -0.61 13.11
C SER A 28 7.13 0.37 13.89
N ASN A 29 8.16 0.93 13.26
CA ASN A 29 9.12 1.83 13.90
C ASN A 29 8.69 3.29 13.79
N CYS A 30 8.43 3.78 12.57
CA CYS A 30 7.99 5.15 12.34
C CYS A 30 6.52 5.37 12.76
N LYS A 31 5.73 4.29 12.89
CA LYS A 31 4.28 4.30 13.08
C LYS A 31 3.48 4.97 11.94
N MET A 32 4.15 5.31 10.85
CA MET A 32 3.60 5.94 9.64
C MET A 32 3.00 4.92 8.66
N TRP A 33 2.01 5.36 7.90
CA TRP A 33 1.42 4.63 6.77
C TRP A 33 2.20 4.90 5.50
N ILE A 34 2.47 3.85 4.73
CA ILE A 34 3.28 3.90 3.52
C ILE A 34 2.49 3.25 2.40
N ASN A 35 2.48 3.89 1.23
CA ASN A 35 1.83 3.34 0.04
C ASN A 35 2.61 2.14 -0.49
N GLU A 36 1.89 1.11 -0.89
CA GLU A 36 2.47 -0.10 -1.49
C GLU A 36 3.29 0.21 -2.75
N GLU A 37 2.82 1.14 -3.60
CA GLU A 37 3.48 1.52 -4.85
C GLU A 37 4.89 2.09 -4.69
N THR A 38 5.18 2.72 -3.55
CA THR A 38 6.47 3.39 -3.28
C THR A 38 7.39 2.55 -2.41
N THR A 39 6.96 1.35 -2.02
CA THR A 39 7.63 0.52 -1.03
C THR A 39 8.30 -0.68 -1.69
N LYS A 40 9.54 -0.97 -1.30
CA LYS A 40 10.23 -2.19 -1.73
C LYS A 40 9.87 -3.36 -0.81
N PHE A 41 9.17 -4.34 -1.38
CA PHE A 41 8.84 -5.58 -0.67
C PHE A 41 10.01 -6.56 -0.69
N VAL A 42 10.20 -7.20 0.45
CA VAL A 42 11.15 -8.29 0.67
C VAL A 42 10.41 -9.62 0.61
N ASN A 43 9.20 -9.70 1.17
CA ASN A 43 8.38 -10.90 1.15
C ASN A 43 6.89 -10.58 1.22
N ILE A 44 6.06 -11.50 0.70
CA ILE A 44 4.59 -11.47 0.74
C ILE A 44 4.12 -12.84 1.21
N GLU A 45 3.32 -12.88 2.26
CA GLU A 45 2.76 -14.10 2.85
C GLU A 45 1.27 -13.92 3.07
N GLU A 46 0.51 -15.01 3.02
CA GLU A 46 -0.90 -15.01 3.42
C GLU A 46 -1.02 -15.62 4.82
N ASP A 47 -1.76 -14.97 5.72
CA ASP A 47 -2.08 -15.57 7.03
C ASP A 47 -3.20 -16.62 6.93
N ILE A 48 -3.46 -17.35 8.01
CA ILE A 48 -4.48 -18.42 8.03
C ILE A 48 -5.91 -17.92 7.70
N GLN A 49 -6.16 -16.62 7.78
CA GLN A 49 -7.45 -16.01 7.48
C GLN A 49 -7.51 -15.44 6.05
N GLY A 50 -6.47 -15.66 5.24
CA GLY A 50 -6.38 -15.12 3.90
C GLY A 50 -5.88 -13.67 3.83
N ALA A 51 -5.30 -13.12 4.91
CA ALA A 51 -4.84 -11.74 4.91
C ALA A 51 -3.38 -11.63 4.45
N ASP A 52 -3.12 -10.76 3.49
CA ASP A 52 -1.77 -10.43 3.02
C ASP A 52 -0.94 -9.77 4.14
N ILE A 53 0.18 -10.42 4.48
CA ILE A 53 1.24 -9.91 5.34
C ILE A 53 2.46 -9.58 4.48
N LEU A 54 2.85 -8.32 4.50
CA LEU A 54 3.95 -7.78 3.72
C LEU A 54 5.15 -7.52 4.61
N THR A 55 6.32 -8.02 4.19
CA THR A 55 7.62 -7.66 4.75
C THR A 55 8.30 -6.69 3.79
N PHE A 56 8.71 -5.53 4.29
CA PHE A 56 9.22 -4.44 3.46
C PHE A 56 10.27 -3.61 4.18
N ILE A 57 11.07 -2.87 3.42
CA ILE A 57 12.00 -1.88 3.96
C ILE A 57 11.29 -0.53 4.01
N CYS A 58 11.20 0.06 5.19
CA CYS A 58 10.63 1.39 5.37
C CYS A 58 11.51 2.43 4.66
N PRO A 59 10.96 3.27 3.75
CA PRO A 59 11.76 4.27 3.05
C PRO A 59 12.27 5.38 3.99
N ASP A 60 11.55 5.65 5.10
CA ASP A 60 11.90 6.75 6.00
C ASP A 60 13.01 6.39 6.99
N CYS A 61 12.97 5.17 7.57
CA CYS A 61 13.93 4.75 8.59
C CYS A 61 14.89 3.64 8.14
N GLY A 62 14.73 3.12 6.92
CA GLY A 62 15.55 2.05 6.37
C GLY A 62 15.41 0.68 7.05
N GLN A 63 14.59 0.57 8.09
CA GLN A 63 14.41 -0.68 8.84
C GLN A 63 13.38 -1.59 8.15
N THR A 64 13.60 -2.90 8.30
CA THR A 64 12.63 -3.90 7.85
C THR A 64 11.41 -3.90 8.77
N SER A 65 10.21 -3.90 8.19
CA SER A 65 8.94 -3.93 8.89
C SER A 65 8.04 -5.01 8.30
N ARG A 66 7.21 -5.61 9.15
CA ARG A 66 6.19 -6.60 8.77
C ARG A 66 4.81 -6.06 9.14
N SER A 67 3.89 -5.96 8.19
CA SER A 67 2.55 -5.40 8.39
C SER A 67 1.52 -6.10 7.53
N ARG A 68 0.26 -6.14 8.01
CA ARG A 68 -0.89 -6.39 7.16
C ARG A 68 -0.97 -5.34 6.05
N ARG A 69 -1.41 -5.78 4.88
CA ARG A 69 -1.83 -4.95 3.76
C ARG A 69 -3.24 -4.40 4.03
N TYR A 70 -3.47 -3.13 3.76
CA TYR A 70 -4.77 -2.47 3.95
C TYR A 70 -5.21 -1.77 2.68
N GLY A 71 -6.42 -2.07 2.18
CA GLY A 71 -6.98 -1.53 0.94
C GLY A 71 -8.33 -2.14 0.62
#